data_AF-A0A961UMF0-F1
#
_entry.id   AF-A0A961UMF0-F1
#
_cell.length_a   1.000
_cell.length_b   1.000
_cell.length_c   1.000
_cell.angle_alpha   90.00
_cell.angle_beta   90.00
_cell.angle_gamma   90.00
#
_symmetry.space_group_name_H-M   'P 1'
#
loop_
_entity.id
_entity.type
_entity.pdbx_description
1 polymer ?
#
loop_
_entity_poly.entity_id
_entity_poly.type
_entity_poly.pdbx_seq_one_letter_code
_entity_poly.pdbx_strand_id
1 'polypeptide(L)'
;MTLRAVAVAAMALILSACGSFRESSFDPKLGVSSSKRVVDTNKPIPKGGGVYKVGKPYKVAGKWYYPREDTRYDEVGVASWYGDDFHGRQTANGEVYDMHALSAAHPTLPLPTYARVTNLSNGRSVVVRVNDRGPYAHGRLIDLSAQTAKVLGFTNHGTTKVRVQYVGRAPLEGDDTWLTTTYAEAGQTMPMPGSRIATTGDTPRASMRPQNVSALTTTGSIVQPDPAAVMSAYAPSWAAGRNPVADAFDAIDSINASRSGTSRGVESFLLNDPAALSAR
;
A
#
# COMPACT_ATOMS: atom_id res chain seq x y z
N MET A 1 40.22 -21.57 -52.75
CA MET A 1 39.04 -20.80 -52.30
C MET A 1 38.82 -21.13 -50.83
N THR A 2 39.00 -20.11 -50.00
CA THR A 2 39.41 -20.19 -48.60
C THR A 2 38.22 -20.42 -47.66
N LEU A 3 38.43 -21.30 -46.69
CA LEU A 3 37.53 -21.71 -45.60
C LEU A 3 37.11 -20.59 -44.62
N ARG A 4 37.23 -19.32 -45.05
CA ARG A 4 36.92 -18.12 -44.26
C ARG A 4 35.52 -17.55 -44.53
N ALA A 5 34.83 -18.02 -45.58
CA ALA A 5 33.51 -17.52 -45.96
C ALA A 5 32.34 -18.15 -45.18
N VAL A 6 32.54 -19.29 -44.51
CA VAL A 6 31.45 -19.99 -43.79
C VAL A 6 31.25 -19.43 -42.37
N ALA A 7 32.27 -18.80 -41.77
CA ALA A 7 32.19 -18.27 -40.41
C ALA A 7 31.43 -16.93 -40.30
N VAL A 8 31.25 -16.19 -41.40
CA VAL A 8 30.55 -14.89 -41.40
C VAL A 8 29.04 -15.04 -41.55
N ALA A 9 28.56 -16.16 -42.10
CA ALA A 9 27.12 -16.43 -42.24
C ALA A 9 26.44 -16.97 -40.97
N ALA A 10 27.21 -17.50 -40.01
CA ALA A 10 26.68 -18.04 -38.75
C ALA A 10 26.52 -17.00 -37.63
N MET A 11 27.03 -15.77 -37.81
CA MET A 11 27.04 -14.72 -36.79
C MET A 11 25.98 -13.63 -37.03
N ALA A 12 24.99 -13.89 -37.88
CA ALA A 12 23.89 -12.96 -38.19
C ALA A 12 22.48 -13.47 -37.78
N LEU A 13 22.39 -14.62 -37.09
CA LEU A 13 21.12 -15.27 -36.73
C LEU A 13 20.77 -15.22 -35.22
N ILE A 14 21.39 -14.34 -34.43
CA ILE A 14 21.10 -14.20 -32.98
C ILE A 14 20.65 -12.77 -32.61
N LEU A 15 19.96 -12.06 -33.52
CA LEU A 15 19.34 -10.76 -33.22
C LEU A 15 17.81 -10.75 -33.36
N SER A 16 17.15 -11.83 -32.94
CA SER A 16 15.71 -11.79 -32.70
C SER A 16 15.37 -12.23 -31.28
N ALA A 17 15.97 -11.52 -30.31
CA ALA A 17 15.30 -11.35 -29.03
C ALA A 17 14.16 -10.36 -29.28
N CYS A 18 12.99 -10.90 -29.65
CA CYS A 18 11.75 -10.16 -29.70
C CYS A 18 11.56 -9.45 -28.35
N GLY A 19 11.79 -8.14 -28.34
CA GLY A 19 11.20 -7.28 -27.33
C GLY A 19 9.70 -7.49 -27.40
N SER A 20 9.15 -8.17 -26.39
CA SER A 20 7.72 -8.27 -26.22
C SER A 20 7.22 -6.88 -25.91
N PHE A 21 6.81 -6.12 -26.94
CA PHE A 21 5.97 -4.96 -26.74
C PHE A 21 4.73 -5.48 -26.03
N ARG A 22 4.67 -5.23 -24.72
CA ARG A 22 3.52 -5.56 -23.90
C ARG A 22 2.42 -4.60 -24.34
N GLU A 23 1.62 -5.05 -25.29
CA GLU A 23 0.41 -4.35 -25.70
C GLU A 23 -0.50 -4.33 -24.48
N SER A 24 -0.65 -3.13 -23.90
CA SER A 24 -1.50 -2.86 -22.74
C SER A 24 -2.86 -3.49 -22.98
N SER A 25 -3.23 -4.45 -22.14
CA SER A 25 -4.41 -5.28 -22.35
C SER A 25 -5.67 -4.50 -22.00
N PHE A 26 -6.13 -3.67 -22.92
CA PHE A 26 -7.46 -3.08 -22.87
C PHE A 26 -8.45 -4.09 -23.43
N ASP A 27 -9.42 -4.52 -22.63
CA ASP A 27 -10.49 -5.39 -23.13
C ASP A 27 -11.39 -4.55 -24.06
N PRO A 28 -11.36 -4.79 -25.39
CA PRO A 28 -12.14 -4.01 -26.34
C PRO A 28 -13.64 -4.09 -26.06
N LYS A 29 -14.09 -5.15 -25.37
CA LYS A 29 -15.49 -5.36 -25.00
C LYS A 29 -16.01 -4.35 -24.00
N LEU A 30 -15.12 -3.70 -23.24
CA LEU A 30 -15.54 -2.69 -22.26
C LEU A 30 -15.92 -1.35 -22.89
N GLY A 31 -15.44 -1.07 -24.11
CA GLY A 31 -15.75 0.17 -24.84
C GLY A 31 -15.25 1.45 -24.16
N VAL A 32 -14.28 1.33 -23.23
CA VAL A 32 -13.63 2.45 -22.54
C VAL A 32 -12.14 2.46 -22.89
N SER A 33 -11.63 3.60 -23.34
CA SER A 33 -10.20 3.79 -23.61
C SER A 33 -9.49 4.32 -22.37
N SER A 34 -8.19 4.04 -22.24
CA SER A 34 -7.35 4.72 -21.25
C SER A 34 -7.23 6.21 -21.55
N SER A 35 -7.09 7.01 -20.49
CA SER A 35 -6.79 8.44 -20.59
C SER A 35 -5.37 8.67 -21.12
N LYS A 36 -5.06 9.90 -21.51
CA LYS A 36 -3.71 10.28 -21.96
C LYS A 36 -2.69 10.14 -20.82
N ARG A 37 -1.51 9.61 -21.16
CA ARG A 37 -0.33 9.70 -20.28
C ARG A 37 0.19 11.14 -20.30
N VAL A 38 0.16 11.77 -19.13
CA VAL A 38 0.54 13.18 -18.94
C VAL A 38 1.86 13.34 -18.19
N VAL A 39 2.33 12.28 -17.54
CA VAL A 39 3.64 12.20 -16.88
C VAL A 39 4.37 10.95 -17.36
N ASP A 40 5.66 11.09 -17.67
CA ASP A 40 6.52 9.97 -18.08
C ASP A 40 6.75 9.01 -16.91
N THR A 41 6.94 7.72 -17.21
CA THR A 41 7.07 6.65 -16.20
C THR A 41 8.18 6.88 -15.16
N ASN A 42 9.22 7.65 -15.51
CA ASN A 42 10.38 7.88 -14.64
C ASN A 42 10.34 9.22 -13.91
N LYS A 43 9.26 10.00 -14.06
CA LYS A 43 9.11 11.31 -13.42
C LYS A 43 8.24 11.21 -12.16
N PRO A 44 8.51 12.03 -11.14
CA PRO A 44 7.65 12.09 -9.98
C PRO A 44 6.24 12.50 -10.38
N ILE A 45 5.24 11.77 -9.86
CA ILE A 45 3.83 12.06 -10.12
C ILE A 45 3.39 13.25 -9.24
N PRO A 46 2.79 14.31 -9.83
CA PRO A 46 2.24 15.41 -9.04
C PRO A 46 1.12 14.90 -8.15
N LYS A 47 1.09 15.38 -6.90
CA LYS A 47 0.03 15.05 -5.94
C LYS A 47 -1.13 16.03 -6.12
N GLY A 48 -2.36 15.51 -5.96
CA GLY A 48 -3.58 16.31 -6.08
C GLY A 48 -3.87 16.83 -7.50
N GLY A 49 -4.56 17.97 -7.58
CA GLY A 49 -4.85 18.69 -8.84
C GLY A 49 -6.13 18.25 -9.56
N GLY A 50 -6.83 17.22 -9.06
CA GLY A 50 -8.14 16.81 -9.57
C GLY A 50 -9.31 17.62 -9.02
N VAL A 51 -10.53 17.20 -9.37
CA VAL A 51 -11.78 17.81 -8.91
C VAL A 51 -12.59 16.86 -8.04
N TYR A 52 -13.32 17.43 -7.07
CA TYR A 52 -14.35 16.67 -6.38
C TYR A 52 -15.53 16.40 -7.32
N LYS A 53 -15.97 15.15 -7.41
CA LYS A 53 -17.20 14.78 -8.12
C LYS A 53 -17.81 13.49 -7.59
N VAL A 54 -19.13 13.51 -7.42
CA VAL A 54 -19.94 12.29 -7.40
C VAL A 54 -20.03 11.74 -8.82
N GLY A 55 -20.38 12.60 -9.78
CA GLY A 55 -20.52 12.25 -11.19
C GLY A 55 -21.94 11.83 -11.55
N LYS A 56 -22.26 11.93 -12.84
CA LYS A 56 -23.55 11.49 -13.38
C LYS A 56 -23.57 9.95 -13.53
N PRO A 57 -24.75 9.31 -13.53
CA PRO A 57 -24.87 7.92 -13.93
C PRO A 57 -24.24 7.67 -15.31
N TYR A 58 -23.60 6.53 -15.47
CA TYR A 58 -22.88 6.19 -16.69
C TYR A 58 -22.95 4.69 -16.99
N LYS A 59 -22.67 4.31 -18.24
CA LYS A 59 -22.81 2.95 -18.74
C LYS A 59 -21.47 2.44 -19.28
N VAL A 60 -21.06 1.25 -18.88
CA VAL A 60 -19.86 0.56 -19.39
C VAL A 60 -20.23 -0.88 -19.69
N ALA A 61 -19.84 -1.39 -20.87
CA ALA A 61 -20.13 -2.77 -21.28
C ALA A 61 -21.60 -3.22 -21.09
N GLY A 62 -22.56 -2.33 -21.32
CA GLY A 62 -23.99 -2.63 -21.12
C GLY A 62 -24.52 -2.43 -19.69
N LYS A 63 -23.65 -2.31 -18.68
CA LYS A 63 -24.02 -2.17 -17.26
C LYS A 63 -24.06 -0.70 -16.84
N TRP A 64 -25.12 -0.32 -16.14
CA TRP A 64 -25.27 1.01 -15.56
C TRP A 64 -24.60 1.10 -14.18
N TYR A 65 -23.96 2.24 -13.93
CA TYR A 65 -23.35 2.62 -12.67
C TYR A 65 -23.93 3.95 -12.21
N TYR A 66 -24.24 4.04 -10.93
CA TYR A 66 -24.90 5.19 -10.31
C TYR A 66 -24.03 5.70 -9.16
N PRO A 67 -23.05 6.58 -9.44
CA PRO A 67 -22.30 7.23 -8.39
C PRO A 67 -23.20 8.01 -7.45
N ARG A 68 -22.95 7.91 -6.15
CA ARG A 68 -23.73 8.59 -5.11
C ARG A 68 -22.85 8.84 -3.89
N GLU A 69 -23.19 9.85 -3.10
CA GLU A 69 -22.62 9.97 -1.76
C GLU A 69 -23.26 8.91 -0.85
N ASP A 70 -22.42 8.15 -0.16
CA ASP A 70 -22.84 7.13 0.79
C ASP A 70 -21.81 7.09 1.92
N THR A 71 -22.05 7.89 2.96
CA THR A 71 -21.14 8.00 4.11
C THR A 71 -21.16 6.76 5.00
N ARG A 72 -22.07 5.82 4.75
CA ARG A 72 -22.18 4.53 5.45
C ARG A 72 -21.75 3.36 4.56
N TYR A 73 -21.10 3.64 3.43
CA TYR A 73 -20.69 2.61 2.50
C TYR A 73 -19.80 1.58 3.20
N ASP A 74 -20.23 0.33 3.15
CA ASP A 74 -19.58 -0.81 3.76
C ASP A 74 -19.95 -2.06 2.97
N GLU A 75 -19.07 -2.47 2.07
CA GLU A 75 -19.36 -3.55 1.11
C GLU A 75 -18.23 -4.56 1.06
N VAL A 76 -18.60 -5.82 0.84
CA VAL A 76 -17.67 -6.93 0.64
C VAL A 76 -17.70 -7.36 -0.82
N GLY A 77 -16.51 -7.54 -1.40
CA GLY A 77 -16.40 -7.97 -2.79
C GLY A 77 -14.98 -8.32 -3.20
N VAL A 78 -14.80 -8.58 -4.49
CA VAL A 78 -13.48 -8.94 -5.03
C VAL A 78 -12.69 -7.68 -5.36
N ALA A 79 -11.48 -7.58 -4.83
CA ALA A 79 -10.48 -6.62 -5.27
C ALA A 79 -9.57 -7.22 -6.34
N SER A 80 -9.05 -6.35 -7.19
CA SER A 80 -7.88 -6.59 -8.04
C SER A 80 -6.88 -5.46 -7.87
N TRP A 81 -5.85 -5.44 -8.72
CA TRP A 81 -4.97 -4.29 -8.83
C TRP A 81 -4.58 -3.97 -10.27
N TYR A 82 -4.21 -2.72 -10.53
CA TYR A 82 -3.78 -2.22 -11.84
C TYR A 82 -2.40 -1.59 -11.78
N GLY A 83 -1.61 -1.79 -12.84
CA GLY A 83 -0.16 -1.59 -12.85
C GLY A 83 0.35 -0.45 -13.72
N ASP A 84 1.54 -0.66 -14.26
CA ASP A 84 2.38 0.24 -15.07
C ASP A 84 1.73 0.85 -16.31
N ASP A 85 0.81 0.11 -16.93
CA ASP A 85 0.05 0.58 -18.10
C ASP A 85 -0.67 1.90 -17.84
N PHE A 86 -1.10 2.13 -16.59
CA PHE A 86 -1.85 3.31 -16.17
C PHE A 86 -0.99 4.41 -15.58
N HIS A 87 0.25 4.11 -15.15
CA HIS A 87 1.08 5.06 -14.41
C HIS A 87 1.28 6.37 -15.20
N GLY A 88 1.21 7.52 -14.54
CA GLY A 88 1.36 8.81 -15.20
C GLY A 88 0.19 9.20 -16.13
N ARG A 89 -0.89 8.41 -16.20
CA ARG A 89 -2.13 8.78 -16.90
C ARG A 89 -3.11 9.48 -15.96
N GLN A 90 -4.05 10.21 -16.53
CA GLN A 90 -5.09 10.89 -15.75
C GLN A 90 -6.12 9.89 -15.19
N THR A 91 -6.46 10.01 -13.92
CA THR A 91 -7.60 9.29 -13.33
C THR A 91 -8.91 9.97 -13.74
N ALA A 92 -10.03 9.33 -13.43
CA ALA A 92 -11.34 9.89 -13.70
C ALA A 92 -11.54 11.27 -13.09
N ASN A 93 -10.97 11.59 -11.92
CA ASN A 93 -11.13 12.92 -11.30
C ASN A 93 -10.10 13.96 -11.75
N GLY A 94 -9.17 13.61 -12.65
CA GLY A 94 -8.17 14.53 -13.20
C GLY A 94 -6.83 14.54 -12.45
N GLU A 95 -6.71 13.79 -11.35
CA GLU A 95 -5.39 13.50 -10.75
C GLU A 95 -4.55 12.63 -11.69
N VAL A 96 -3.26 12.49 -11.40
CA VAL A 96 -2.37 11.60 -12.13
C VAL A 96 -2.17 10.31 -11.34
N TYR A 97 -2.39 9.16 -11.98
CA TYR A 97 -2.24 7.87 -11.32
C TYR A 97 -0.78 7.55 -11.01
N ASP A 98 -0.53 7.26 -9.74
CA ASP A 98 0.74 6.80 -9.20
C ASP A 98 0.61 5.35 -8.71
N MET A 99 1.28 4.40 -9.36
CA MET A 99 1.21 2.99 -8.98
C MET A 99 1.81 2.73 -7.59
N HIS A 100 2.66 3.64 -7.13
CA HIS A 100 3.39 3.55 -5.89
C HIS A 100 2.68 4.27 -4.73
N ALA A 101 1.55 4.94 -4.98
CA ALA A 101 0.71 5.56 -3.96
C ALA A 101 -0.31 4.58 -3.38
N LEU A 102 -0.84 4.85 -2.18
CA LEU A 102 -1.97 4.12 -1.61
C LEU A 102 -3.29 4.62 -2.21
N SER A 103 -3.61 4.16 -3.42
CA SER A 103 -4.76 4.62 -4.19
C SER A 103 -5.61 3.49 -4.75
N ALA A 104 -6.83 3.82 -5.20
CA ALA A 104 -7.79 2.87 -5.74
C ALA A 104 -8.76 3.50 -6.75
N ALA A 105 -9.36 2.64 -7.59
CA ALA A 105 -10.50 2.94 -8.44
C ALA A 105 -11.77 2.31 -7.85
N HIS A 106 -12.88 3.05 -7.82
CA HIS A 106 -14.19 2.54 -7.42
C HIS A 106 -15.30 3.01 -8.37
N PRO A 107 -16.29 2.15 -8.72
CA PRO A 107 -17.29 2.50 -9.73
C PRO A 107 -18.23 3.62 -9.30
N THR A 108 -18.57 3.71 -8.01
CA THR A 108 -19.68 4.57 -7.55
C THR A 108 -19.37 5.50 -6.39
N LEU A 109 -18.20 5.38 -5.74
CA LEU A 109 -17.87 6.26 -4.62
C LEU A 109 -17.58 7.67 -5.14
N PRO A 110 -17.88 8.75 -4.39
CA PRO A 110 -17.46 10.09 -4.77
C PRO A 110 -15.93 10.16 -4.89
N LEU A 111 -15.41 10.96 -5.81
CA LEU A 111 -13.97 11.14 -6.00
C LEU A 111 -13.57 12.57 -5.63
N PRO A 112 -12.40 12.80 -5.03
CA PRO A 112 -11.62 11.80 -4.31
C PRO A 112 -12.21 11.54 -2.91
N THR A 113 -12.07 10.30 -2.43
CA THR A 113 -12.56 9.84 -1.12
C THR A 113 -11.51 8.95 -0.47
N TYR A 114 -11.42 8.94 0.86
CA TYR A 114 -10.70 7.91 1.59
C TYR A 114 -11.61 6.72 1.89
N ALA A 115 -11.07 5.52 1.69
CA ALA A 115 -11.73 4.28 2.07
C ALA A 115 -10.77 3.35 2.79
N ARG A 116 -11.23 2.69 3.86
CA ARG A 116 -10.52 1.58 4.48
C ARG A 116 -10.76 0.34 3.65
N VAL A 117 -9.67 -0.33 3.26
CA VAL A 117 -9.72 -1.62 2.58
C VAL A 117 -9.11 -2.67 3.49
N THR A 118 -9.87 -3.72 3.77
CA THR A 118 -9.41 -4.87 4.57
C THR A 118 -9.39 -6.11 3.68
N ASN A 119 -8.23 -6.73 3.54
CA ASN A 119 -8.11 -8.03 2.90
C ASN A 119 -8.61 -9.12 3.85
N LEU A 120 -9.70 -9.78 3.46
CA LEU A 120 -10.39 -10.75 4.31
C LEU A 120 -9.65 -12.09 4.42
N SER A 121 -8.68 -12.36 3.53
CA SER A 121 -7.91 -13.59 3.58
C SER A 121 -6.82 -13.59 4.65
N ASN A 122 -6.30 -12.42 5.00
CA ASN A 122 -5.18 -12.26 5.93
C ASN A 122 -5.42 -11.21 7.03
N GLY A 123 -6.57 -10.53 7.03
CA GLY A 123 -6.94 -9.53 8.04
C GLY A 123 -6.20 -8.19 7.94
N ARG A 124 -5.29 -8.01 6.97
CA ARG A 124 -4.55 -6.75 6.79
C ARG A 124 -5.48 -5.66 6.30
N SER A 125 -5.27 -4.43 6.78
CA SER A 125 -6.05 -3.27 6.33
C SER A 125 -5.22 -2.00 6.18
N VAL A 126 -5.66 -1.11 5.30
CA VAL A 126 -5.04 0.21 5.06
C VAL A 126 -6.10 1.18 4.52
N VAL A 127 -5.96 2.48 4.80
CA VAL A 127 -6.77 3.52 4.16
C VAL A 127 -6.14 3.90 2.83
N VAL A 128 -6.96 4.06 1.79
CA VAL A 128 -6.54 4.40 0.44
C VAL A 128 -7.30 5.61 -0.09
N ARG A 129 -6.67 6.35 -0.99
CA ARG A 129 -7.32 7.40 -1.78
C ARG A 129 -8.02 6.79 -3.00
N VAL A 130 -9.34 6.89 -3.04
CA VAL A 130 -10.16 6.53 -4.20
C VAL A 130 -10.27 7.75 -5.11
N ASN A 131 -9.57 7.75 -6.24
CA ASN A 131 -9.51 8.89 -7.18
C ASN A 131 -9.88 8.52 -8.63
N ASP A 132 -10.16 7.25 -8.90
CA ASP A 132 -10.50 6.76 -10.24
C ASP A 132 -11.81 5.96 -10.31
N ARG A 133 -12.29 5.70 -11.52
CA ARG A 133 -13.50 4.92 -11.83
C ARG A 133 -13.14 3.54 -12.37
N GLY A 134 -13.96 2.56 -12.01
CA GLY A 134 -13.69 1.14 -12.27
C GLY A 134 -13.61 0.37 -10.96
N PRO A 135 -13.40 -0.95 -10.98
CA PRO A 135 -13.20 -1.80 -12.16
C PRO A 135 -14.53 -2.15 -12.85
N TYR A 136 -14.44 -2.51 -14.14
CA TYR A 136 -15.62 -2.87 -14.95
C TYR A 136 -15.69 -4.35 -15.33
N ALA A 137 -14.59 -5.08 -15.19
CA ALA A 137 -14.54 -6.50 -15.51
C ALA A 137 -14.87 -7.38 -14.30
N HIS A 138 -15.53 -8.51 -14.56
CA HIS A 138 -15.76 -9.62 -13.64
C HIS A 138 -16.48 -9.27 -12.32
N GLY A 139 -17.28 -8.20 -12.30
CA GLY A 139 -18.04 -7.81 -11.11
C GLY A 139 -17.18 -7.43 -9.90
N ARG A 140 -15.92 -7.07 -10.12
CA ARG A 140 -14.99 -6.63 -9.07
C ARG A 140 -15.51 -5.35 -8.40
N LEU A 141 -15.28 -5.24 -7.09
CA LEU A 141 -15.73 -4.14 -6.25
C LEU A 141 -14.80 -2.93 -6.35
N ILE A 142 -13.49 -3.18 -6.33
CA ILE A 142 -12.46 -2.15 -6.24
C ILE A 142 -11.20 -2.62 -6.98
N ASP A 143 -10.49 -1.68 -7.60
CA ASP A 143 -9.19 -1.93 -8.22
C ASP A 143 -8.15 -1.11 -7.46
N LEU A 144 -7.12 -1.77 -6.94
CA LEU A 144 -6.13 -1.14 -6.07
C LEU A 144 -4.85 -0.80 -6.85
N SER A 145 -4.09 0.17 -6.37
CA SER A 145 -2.75 0.39 -6.90
C SER A 145 -1.83 -0.80 -6.61
N ALA A 146 -0.75 -0.93 -7.40
CA ALA A 146 0.27 -1.96 -7.19
C ALA A 146 0.85 -1.92 -5.75
N GLN A 147 1.12 -0.72 -5.22
CA GLN A 147 1.59 -0.57 -3.84
C GLN A 147 0.54 -1.01 -2.81
N THR A 148 -0.73 -0.65 -3.00
CA THR A 148 -1.80 -1.07 -2.09
C THR A 148 -1.95 -2.60 -2.08
N ALA A 149 -1.84 -3.23 -3.25
CA ALA A 149 -1.89 -4.69 -3.36
C ALA A 149 -0.71 -5.39 -2.68
N LYS A 150 0.49 -4.78 -2.76
CA LYS A 150 1.69 -5.25 -2.05
C LYS A 150 1.45 -5.21 -0.54
N VAL A 151 1.02 -4.06 -0.02
CA VAL A 151 0.75 -3.85 1.41
C VAL A 151 -0.32 -4.80 1.95
N LEU A 152 -1.42 -4.98 1.21
CA LEU A 152 -2.48 -5.92 1.57
C LEU A 152 -2.12 -7.40 1.31
N GLY A 153 -0.95 -7.66 0.73
CA GLY A 153 -0.40 -9.01 0.56
C GLY A 153 -1.12 -9.87 -0.46
N PHE A 154 -1.59 -9.30 -1.58
CA PHE A 154 -2.28 -10.08 -2.62
C PHE A 154 -1.76 -9.87 -4.06
N THR A 155 -0.64 -9.17 -4.26
CA THR A 155 -0.04 -8.94 -5.59
C THR A 155 0.09 -10.22 -6.42
N ASN A 156 0.67 -11.27 -5.84
CA ASN A 156 0.91 -12.55 -6.52
C ASN A 156 -0.37 -13.36 -6.80
N HIS A 157 -1.44 -13.12 -6.03
CA HIS A 157 -2.74 -13.76 -6.24
C HIS A 157 -3.56 -13.06 -7.32
N GLY A 158 -3.21 -11.82 -7.66
CA GLY A 158 -3.93 -10.96 -8.62
C GLY A 158 -5.25 -10.41 -8.09
N THR A 159 -6.00 -11.21 -7.32
CA THR A 159 -7.29 -10.83 -6.72
C THR A 159 -7.41 -11.37 -5.29
N THR A 160 -8.26 -10.73 -4.49
CA THR A 160 -8.65 -11.23 -3.15
C THR A 160 -10.04 -10.73 -2.76
N LYS A 161 -10.68 -11.34 -1.76
CA LYS A 161 -11.89 -10.77 -1.15
C LYS A 161 -11.50 -9.67 -0.17
N VAL A 162 -12.16 -8.52 -0.29
CA VAL A 162 -11.96 -7.37 0.58
C VAL A 162 -13.28 -6.86 1.16
N ARG A 163 -13.18 -6.15 2.27
CA ARG A 163 -14.21 -5.22 2.76
C ARG A 163 -13.75 -3.80 2.50
N VAL A 164 -14.62 -2.97 1.91
CA VAL A 164 -14.36 -1.56 1.60
C VAL A 164 -15.31 -0.69 2.41
N GLN A 165 -14.77 0.20 3.22
CA GLN A 165 -15.54 1.07 4.10
C GLN A 165 -15.22 2.54 3.83
N TYR A 166 -16.23 3.39 3.71
CA TYR A 166 -16.04 4.83 3.57
C TYR A 166 -15.39 5.41 4.84
N VAL A 167 -14.39 6.26 4.66
CA VAL A 167 -13.71 6.98 5.76
C VAL A 167 -14.07 8.46 5.73
N GLY A 168 -14.04 9.10 4.56
CA GLY A 168 -14.26 10.54 4.45
C GLY A 168 -13.90 11.08 3.08
N ARG A 169 -14.18 12.35 2.83
CA ARG A 169 -13.69 13.03 1.62
C ARG A 169 -12.17 13.16 1.70
N ALA A 170 -11.49 12.99 0.58
CA ALA A 170 -10.05 13.22 0.52
C ALA A 170 -9.76 14.67 0.06
N PRO A 171 -8.79 15.38 0.66
CA PRO A 171 -8.37 16.71 0.22
C PRO A 171 -7.91 16.72 -1.24
N LEU A 172 -8.16 17.80 -1.96
CA LEU A 172 -7.82 17.91 -3.40
C LEU A 172 -6.33 18.15 -3.63
N GLU A 173 -5.63 18.61 -2.60
CA GLU A 173 -4.20 18.90 -2.58
C GLU A 173 -3.36 17.61 -2.57
N GLY A 174 -3.94 16.48 -2.15
CA GLY A 174 -3.30 15.16 -2.21
C GLY A 174 -2.22 14.92 -1.15
N ASP A 175 -2.28 15.58 0.02
CA ASP A 175 -1.45 15.21 1.16
C ASP A 175 -1.92 13.89 1.78
N ASP A 176 -1.42 12.80 1.21
CA ASP A 176 -1.74 11.42 1.60
C ASP A 176 -0.62 10.78 2.42
N THR A 177 0.32 11.57 2.97
CA THR A 177 1.50 11.07 3.68
C THR A 177 1.16 10.22 4.90
N TRP A 178 0.03 10.51 5.54
CA TRP A 178 -0.46 9.79 6.71
C TRP A 178 -1.04 8.41 6.39
N LEU A 179 -1.40 8.11 5.14
CA LEU A 179 -2.07 6.84 4.80
C LEU A 179 -1.24 5.62 5.18
N THR A 180 0.09 5.71 5.12
CA THR A 180 1.01 4.63 5.52
C THR A 180 0.88 4.26 6.98
N THR A 181 0.60 5.24 7.85
CA THR A 181 0.43 5.04 9.30
C THR A 181 -0.85 4.28 9.64
N THR A 182 -1.78 4.16 8.70
CA THR A 182 -3.06 3.48 8.89
C THR A 182 -2.97 1.98 8.66
N TYR A 183 -1.82 1.47 8.22
CA TYR A 183 -1.63 0.05 8.05
C TYR A 183 -1.84 -0.70 9.38
N ALA A 184 -2.59 -1.79 9.31
CA ALA A 184 -2.82 -2.68 10.44
C ALA A 184 -2.76 -4.14 9.99
N GLU A 185 -2.07 -4.97 10.77
CA GLU A 185 -2.09 -6.42 10.64
C GLU A 185 -3.42 -7.01 11.16
N ALA A 186 -3.61 -8.32 10.95
CA ALA A 186 -4.75 -9.04 11.49
C ALA A 186 -4.91 -8.83 13.01
N GLY A 187 -6.12 -8.45 13.43
CA GLY A 187 -6.46 -8.27 14.85
C GLY A 187 -5.93 -6.97 15.47
N GLN A 188 -5.18 -6.15 14.74
CA GLN A 188 -4.78 -4.83 15.23
C GLN A 188 -5.86 -3.79 14.96
N THR A 189 -6.04 -2.88 15.92
CA THR A 189 -6.86 -1.68 15.70
C THR A 189 -6.13 -0.76 14.73
N MET A 190 -6.86 -0.26 13.74
CA MET A 190 -6.33 0.67 12.75
C MET A 190 -5.93 2.01 13.40
N PRO A 191 -4.69 2.48 13.24
CA PRO A 191 -4.32 3.83 13.67
C PRO A 191 -4.97 4.85 12.75
N MET A 192 -5.86 5.70 13.27
CA MET A 192 -6.47 6.80 12.52
C MET A 192 -5.91 8.12 13.04
N PRO A 193 -5.29 8.97 12.19
CA PRO A 193 -4.86 10.29 12.62
C PRO A 193 -6.09 11.11 13.03
N GLY A 194 -6.12 11.54 14.29
CA GLY A 194 -7.23 12.29 14.89
C GLY A 194 -8.06 11.53 15.92
N SER A 195 -7.94 10.19 16.01
CA SER A 195 -8.48 9.45 17.17
C SER A 195 -7.51 9.59 18.35
N ARG A 196 -7.69 10.64 19.15
CA ARG A 196 -7.06 10.69 20.48
C ARG A 196 -7.51 9.47 21.28
N ILE A 197 -6.53 8.72 21.74
CA ILE A 197 -6.57 7.60 22.69
C ILE A 197 -7.75 7.75 23.68
N ALA A 198 -8.75 6.88 23.56
CA ALA A 198 -9.75 6.61 24.60
C ALA A 198 -9.61 5.15 25.02
N THR A 199 -8.43 4.76 25.50
CA THR A 199 -8.18 3.44 26.10
C THR A 199 -7.11 3.56 27.17
N THR A 200 -7.52 4.03 28.34
CA THR A 200 -6.99 3.57 29.64
C THR A 200 -8.17 3.51 30.61
N GLY A 201 -9.03 2.52 30.39
CA GLY A 201 -10.00 2.05 31.36
C GLY A 201 -9.81 0.55 31.52
N ASP A 202 -9.62 0.12 32.77
CA ASP A 202 -9.71 -1.24 33.29
C ASP A 202 -8.49 -2.16 33.22
N THR A 203 -7.64 -2.03 34.24
CA THR A 203 -6.98 -3.18 34.86
C THR A 203 -7.73 -3.54 36.16
N PRO A 204 -8.18 -4.79 36.38
CA PRO A 204 -8.80 -5.14 37.65
C PRO A 204 -7.77 -5.16 38.78
N ARG A 205 -8.16 -4.47 39.85
CA ARG A 205 -7.56 -4.35 41.18
C ARG A 205 -6.96 -5.66 41.73
N ALA A 206 -5.65 -5.64 41.99
CA ALA A 206 -5.03 -6.47 43.01
C ALA A 206 -4.49 -5.56 44.14
N SER A 207 -4.88 -5.92 45.35
CA SER A 207 -4.70 -5.24 46.62
C SER A 207 -3.23 -5.04 47.02
N MET A 208 -2.83 -3.83 47.46
CA MET A 208 -1.94 -3.61 48.62
C MET A 208 -1.87 -2.13 49.04
N ARG A 209 -1.77 -1.92 50.35
CA ARG A 209 -1.94 -0.67 51.14
C ARG A 209 -0.84 0.39 50.89
N PRO A 210 -1.09 1.67 51.22
CA PRO A 210 -0.09 2.74 51.10
C PRO A 210 0.89 2.72 52.29
N GLN A 211 2.18 2.88 52.01
CA GLN A 211 3.19 3.26 52.99
C GLN A 211 3.84 4.57 52.53
N ASN A 212 3.76 5.57 53.42
CA ASN A 212 4.51 6.81 53.35
C ASN A 212 6.01 6.53 53.22
N VAL A 213 6.69 7.24 52.31
CA VAL A 213 8.10 7.56 52.47
C VAL A 213 8.32 9.03 52.17
N SER A 214 8.94 9.68 53.15
CA SER A 214 9.32 11.07 53.23
C SER A 214 10.25 11.52 52.11
N ALA A 215 10.19 12.82 51.84
CA ALA A 215 11.09 13.55 50.97
C ALA A 215 12.58 13.27 51.27
N LEU A 216 13.35 13.03 50.21
CA LEU A 216 14.77 13.34 50.19
C LEU A 216 15.15 13.89 48.81
N THR A 217 15.63 15.12 48.87
CA THR A 217 16.18 15.94 47.80
C THR A 217 17.27 15.21 47.03
N THR A 218 17.15 15.12 45.71
CA THR A 218 18.30 14.96 44.82
C THR A 218 18.09 15.82 43.59
N THR A 219 18.99 16.79 43.49
CA THR A 219 19.20 17.75 42.43
C THR A 219 19.47 17.02 41.11
N GLY A 220 18.62 17.25 40.12
CA GLY A 220 18.81 16.77 38.76
C GLY A 220 17.98 17.63 37.82
N SER A 221 18.64 18.59 37.18
CA SER A 221 18.03 19.49 36.19
C SER A 221 17.38 18.68 35.06
N ILE A 222 16.05 18.74 34.98
CA ILE A 222 15.33 18.35 33.76
C ILE A 222 15.57 19.47 32.77
N VAL A 223 16.45 19.21 31.79
CA VAL A 223 16.60 20.07 30.62
C VAL A 223 15.29 19.99 29.83
N GLN A 224 14.50 21.06 29.89
CA GLN A 224 13.44 21.30 28.89
C GLN A 224 14.13 21.43 27.52
N PRO A 225 13.76 20.63 26.50
CA PRO A 225 14.21 20.92 25.15
C PRO A 225 13.57 22.23 24.67
N ASP A 226 14.42 23.08 24.12
CA ASP A 226 14.08 24.34 23.44
C ASP A 226 13.01 24.08 22.35
N PRO A 227 11.88 24.80 22.33
CA PRO A 227 10.85 24.67 21.29
C PRO A 227 11.35 24.99 19.87
N ALA A 228 12.55 25.56 19.70
CA ALA A 228 13.18 25.72 18.38
C ALA A 228 13.88 24.45 17.85
N ALA A 229 14.18 23.45 18.70
CA ALA A 229 14.91 22.24 18.30
C ALA A 229 14.02 21.10 17.79
N VAL A 230 12.72 21.13 18.10
CA VAL A 230 11.72 20.19 17.51
C VAL A 230 11.27 20.58 16.10
N MET A 231 11.78 21.70 15.57
CA MET A 231 11.40 22.26 14.28
C MET A 231 12.50 22.15 13.19
N SER A 232 13.51 21.29 13.40
CA SER A 232 14.65 21.13 12.48
C SER A 232 14.83 19.70 11.92
N ALA A 233 14.07 18.71 12.39
CA ALA A 233 14.16 17.32 11.89
C ALA A 233 13.22 16.99 10.71
N TYR A 234 12.41 17.95 10.23
CA TYR A 234 11.54 17.80 9.07
C TYR A 234 11.82 18.90 8.04
N ALA A 235 13.03 18.91 7.49
CA ALA A 235 13.26 19.58 6.22
C ALA A 235 12.74 18.68 5.07
N PRO A 236 11.86 19.16 4.18
CA PRO A 236 11.41 18.37 3.05
C PRO A 236 12.55 18.29 2.03
N SER A 237 13.18 17.12 1.91
CA SER A 237 14.09 16.85 0.80
C SER A 237 13.27 16.50 -0.44
N TRP A 238 12.87 17.51 -1.21
CA TRP A 238 12.36 17.34 -2.58
C TRP A 238 13.49 17.02 -3.58
N ALA A 239 14.65 16.59 -3.09
CA ALA A 239 15.78 16.19 -3.91
C ALA A 239 15.85 14.66 -4.00
N ALA A 240 15.80 14.17 -5.25
CA ALA A 240 15.96 12.80 -5.70
C ALA A 240 14.73 11.89 -5.50
N GLY A 241 13.76 11.98 -6.43
CA GLY A 241 13.06 10.85 -7.06
C GLY A 241 12.54 9.67 -6.22
N ARG A 242 12.48 9.79 -4.90
CA ARG A 242 12.11 8.73 -3.96
C ARG A 242 10.64 8.86 -3.61
N ASN A 243 9.93 7.74 -3.60
CA ASN A 243 8.54 7.71 -3.18
C ASN A 243 8.47 7.35 -1.69
N PRO A 244 8.21 8.32 -0.80
CA PRO A 244 8.25 8.10 0.65
C PRO A 244 7.22 7.05 1.13
N VAL A 245 6.16 6.82 0.36
CA VAL A 245 5.17 5.76 0.66
C VAL A 245 5.79 4.37 0.48
N ALA A 246 6.50 4.14 -0.62
CA ALA A 246 7.15 2.85 -0.88
C ALA A 246 8.24 2.58 0.16
N ASP A 247 9.08 3.58 0.45
CA ASP A 247 10.17 3.48 1.43
C ASP A 247 9.65 3.17 2.85
N ALA A 248 8.54 3.79 3.26
CA ALA A 248 7.92 3.53 4.56
C ALA A 248 7.45 2.08 4.72
N PHE A 249 6.97 1.44 3.65
CA PHE A 249 6.51 0.05 3.71
C PHE A 249 7.65 -0.96 3.63
N ASP A 250 8.69 -0.71 2.85
CA ASP A 250 9.89 -1.55 2.88
C ASP A 250 10.53 -1.53 4.29
N ALA A 251 10.46 -0.38 4.99
CA ALA A 251 10.84 -0.29 6.39
C ALA A 251 9.91 -1.11 7.31
N ILE A 252 8.59 -1.05 7.15
CA ILE A 252 7.63 -1.86 7.94
C ILE A 252 7.84 -3.36 7.70
N ASP A 253 8.03 -3.79 6.46
CA ASP A 253 8.29 -5.19 6.11
C ASP A 253 9.59 -5.69 6.76
N SER A 254 10.66 -4.87 6.77
CA SER A 254 11.91 -5.21 7.44
C SER A 254 11.76 -5.32 8.97
N ILE A 255 10.96 -4.45 9.59
CA ILE A 255 10.64 -4.51 11.02
C ILE A 255 9.85 -5.78 11.34
N ASN A 256 8.83 -6.11 10.54
CA ASN A 256 8.02 -7.30 10.76
C ASN A 256 8.81 -8.60 10.52
N ALA A 257 9.68 -8.62 9.50
CA ALA A 257 10.60 -9.72 9.25
C ALA A 257 11.53 -9.95 10.47
N SER A 258 12.08 -8.89 11.06
CA SER A 258 12.94 -8.99 12.25
C SER A 258 12.22 -9.56 13.48
N ARG A 259 10.93 -9.23 13.65
CA ARG A 259 10.09 -9.74 14.75
C ARG A 259 9.69 -11.20 14.60
N SER A 260 9.61 -11.69 13.37
CA SER A 260 9.34 -13.11 13.08
C SER A 260 10.55 -14.04 13.28
N GLY A 261 11.76 -13.49 13.49
CA GLY A 261 13.01 -14.23 13.57
C GLY A 261 13.50 -14.65 14.96
N THR A 262 12.81 -14.28 16.05
CA THR A 262 13.34 -14.47 17.43
C THR A 262 12.82 -15.71 18.17
N SER A 263 12.33 -16.74 17.47
CA SER A 263 11.91 -18.01 18.09
C SER A 263 12.75 -19.22 17.63
N ARG A 264 14.02 -19.27 18.03
CA ARG A 264 14.81 -20.50 18.27
C ARG A 264 15.78 -20.13 19.38
N GLY A 265 15.61 -20.57 20.61
CA GLY A 265 15.63 -21.98 21.02
C GLY A 265 16.83 -22.09 21.97
N VAL A 266 16.55 -21.96 23.27
CA VAL A 266 17.49 -22.22 24.36
C VAL A 266 17.91 -23.69 24.35
N GLU A 267 19.21 -23.89 24.52
CA GLU A 267 19.91 -25.07 25.07
C GLU A 267 19.54 -26.49 24.57
N SER A 268 20.48 -27.10 23.86
CA SER A 268 20.97 -28.43 24.21
C SER A 268 22.40 -28.60 23.69
N PHE A 269 23.36 -28.23 24.54
CA PHE A 269 24.78 -28.46 24.36
C PHE A 269 25.10 -29.81 25.01
N LEU A 270 25.09 -30.93 24.27
CA LEU A 270 25.79 -32.17 24.66
C LEU A 270 26.17 -33.02 23.44
N LEU A 271 27.49 -33.12 23.24
CA LEU A 271 28.32 -34.23 22.74
C LEU A 271 28.14 -34.81 21.33
N ASN A 272 29.16 -34.50 20.51
CA ASN A 272 29.76 -35.39 19.52
C ASN A 272 30.26 -36.68 20.17
N ASP A 273 29.86 -37.84 19.64
CA ASP A 273 30.73 -39.03 19.60
C ASP A 273 30.32 -39.96 18.44
N PRO A 274 31.15 -40.14 17.39
CA PRO A 274 30.90 -41.08 16.31
C PRO A 274 31.72 -42.37 16.50
N ALA A 275 31.23 -43.32 17.31
CA ALA A 275 31.75 -44.70 17.35
C ALA A 275 30.78 -45.70 18.01
N ALA A 276 30.02 -46.45 17.21
CA ALA A 276 29.56 -47.83 17.48
C ALA A 276 28.64 -48.29 16.32
N LEU A 277 29.16 -49.02 15.32
CA LEU A 277 29.18 -50.49 15.24
C LEU A 277 27.87 -51.13 14.79
N SER A 278 27.88 -51.52 13.51
CA SER A 278 27.20 -52.68 12.93
C SER A 278 27.30 -53.91 13.82
N ALA A 279 26.16 -54.49 14.23
CA ALA A 279 25.95 -55.93 14.37
C ALA A 279 24.47 -56.27 14.59
N ARG A 280 23.95 -57.13 13.70
CA ARG A 280 22.67 -57.85 13.68
C ARG A 280 21.46 -57.15 13.08
#